data_AF-A0AAW7DID1-F1
#
_entry.id   AF-A0AAW7DID1-F1
#
_cell.length_a   1.000
_cell.length_b   1.000
_cell.length_c   1.000
_cell.angle_alpha   90.00
_cell.angle_beta   90.00
_cell.angle_gamma   90.00
#
_symmetry.space_group_name_H-M   'P 1'
#
loop_
_entity.id
_entity.type
_entity.pdbx_description
1 polymer ?
#
loop_
_entity_poly.entity_id
_entity_poly.type
_entity_poly.pdbx_seq_one_letter_code
_entity_poly.pdbx_strand_id
1 'polypeptide(L)'
;MSQKVPIKSLLSRPRFKVFTHLSKQEFIDLIKKHLETNSTEYGGYANQEVAMIRVRKDKDKYWHPQLQIRIEDDDDHPDYLVVRGIIGPPSNIWTFFAFLYGLSGAIFITLGSYAVSEYIVQGNSVWIWSIPVALLMALGTYLASLYGHYLAKYQLGRLYHFVNELLRDAEFYQNSDEIKE
;
A
#
# COMPACT_ATOMS: atom_id res chain seq x y z
N MET A 1 4.21 14.10 -27.50
CA MET A 1 4.50 12.73 -27.01
C MET A 1 3.40 12.39 -26.01
N SER A 2 2.38 11.65 -26.44
CA SER A 2 1.15 11.44 -25.67
C SER A 2 1.40 10.48 -24.51
N GLN A 3 1.12 10.90 -23.27
CA GLN A 3 1.08 10.01 -22.12
C GLN A 3 -0.06 8.99 -22.32
N LYS A 4 0.27 7.71 -22.53
CA LYS A 4 -0.73 6.65 -22.76
C LYS A 4 -1.31 6.03 -21.48
N VAL A 5 -0.82 6.38 -20.27
CA VAL A 5 -1.39 5.86 -19.01
C VAL A 5 -1.41 6.97 -17.94
N PRO A 6 -2.55 7.61 -17.65
CA PRO A 6 -2.68 8.55 -16.55
C PRO A 6 -2.83 7.77 -15.24
N ILE A 7 -1.73 7.58 -14.51
CA ILE A 7 -1.81 7.15 -13.12
C ILE A 7 -2.42 8.33 -12.34
N LYS A 8 -3.68 8.19 -11.89
CA LYS A 8 -4.35 9.24 -11.10
C LYS A 8 -3.61 9.46 -9.78
N SER A 9 -2.78 10.50 -9.73
CA SER A 9 -1.91 10.86 -8.60
C SER A 9 -2.65 11.40 -7.37
N LEU A 10 -3.96 11.67 -7.47
CA LEU A 10 -4.80 12.26 -6.42
C LEU A 10 -5.44 11.22 -5.46
N LEU A 11 -5.23 9.92 -5.66
CA LEU A 11 -5.78 8.88 -4.80
C LEU A 11 -4.84 8.51 -3.66
N SER A 12 -5.40 8.26 -2.47
CA SER A 12 -4.66 7.82 -1.26
C SER A 12 -3.85 6.52 -1.48
N ARG A 13 -4.22 5.73 -2.51
CA ARG A 13 -3.52 4.53 -2.94
C ARG A 13 -3.61 4.40 -4.46
N PRO A 14 -2.68 4.99 -5.23
CA PRO A 14 -2.71 4.92 -6.69
C PRO A 14 -2.68 3.47 -7.15
N ARG A 15 -3.57 3.13 -8.08
CA ARG A 15 -3.63 1.84 -8.74
C ARG A 15 -3.59 2.06 -10.24
N PHE A 16 -2.93 1.16 -10.94
CA PHE A 16 -2.97 1.12 -12.40
C PHE A 16 -3.20 -0.32 -12.86
N LYS A 17 -3.88 -0.44 -13.99
CA LYS A 17 -4.04 -1.68 -14.74
C LYS A 17 -3.62 -1.35 -16.17
N VAL A 18 -2.67 -2.13 -16.70
CA VAL A 18 -2.15 -1.96 -18.07
C VAL A 18 -2.01 -3.32 -18.72
N PHE A 19 -2.05 -3.33 -20.05
CA PHE A 19 -1.90 -4.52 -20.87
C PHE A 19 -0.66 -4.38 -21.74
N THR A 20 0.04 -5.49 -21.96
CA THR A 20 1.22 -5.54 -22.84
C THR A 20 1.28 -6.86 -23.60
N HIS A 21 1.86 -6.83 -24.80
CA HIS A 21 2.17 -8.04 -25.59
C HIS A 21 3.44 -8.75 -25.13
N LEU A 22 4.18 -8.17 -24.18
CA LEU A 22 5.37 -8.81 -23.64
C LEU A 22 5.00 -10.10 -22.94
N SER A 23 5.82 -11.12 -23.14
CA SER A 23 5.74 -12.32 -22.32
C SER A 23 6.04 -11.98 -20.86
N LYS A 24 5.49 -12.78 -19.95
CA LYS A 24 5.75 -12.67 -18.50
C LYS A 24 7.24 -12.59 -18.18
N GLN A 25 8.06 -13.38 -18.86
CA GLN A 25 9.51 -13.41 -18.65
C GLN A 25 10.20 -12.11 -19.10
N GLU A 26 9.86 -11.61 -20.29
CA GLU A 26 10.40 -10.36 -20.82
C GLU A 26 10.06 -9.17 -19.91
N PHE A 27 8.83 -9.14 -19.40
CA PHE A 27 8.42 -8.09 -18.47
C PHE A 27 9.17 -8.13 -17.14
N ILE A 28 9.42 -9.33 -16.60
CA ILE A 28 10.23 -9.50 -15.38
C ILE A 28 11.67 -9.05 -15.60
N ASP A 29 12.26 -9.41 -16.74
CA ASP A 29 13.63 -9.06 -17.06
C ASP A 29 13.76 -7.54 -17.32
N LEU A 30 12.73 -6.89 -17.87
CA LEU A 30 12.63 -5.44 -17.95
C LEU A 30 12.62 -4.78 -16.55
N ILE A 31 11.83 -5.31 -15.61
CA ILE A 31 11.80 -4.83 -14.22
C ILE A 31 13.18 -4.98 -13.57
N LYS A 32 13.81 -6.16 -13.71
CA LYS A 32 15.15 -6.41 -13.15
C LYS A 32 16.18 -5.45 -13.73
N LYS A 33 16.18 -5.23 -15.03
CA LYS A 33 17.06 -4.26 -15.71
C LYS A 33 16.90 -2.84 -15.15
N HIS A 34 15.67 -2.39 -14.92
CA HIS A 34 15.39 -1.09 -14.31
C HIS A 34 15.87 -1.01 -12.85
N LEU A 35 15.71 -2.09 -12.08
CA LEU A 35 16.20 -2.19 -10.70
C LEU A 35 17.72 -2.19 -10.64
N GLU A 36 18.41 -2.82 -11.58
CA GLU A 36 19.87 -2.84 -11.67
C GLU A 36 20.43 -1.47 -12.08
N THR A 37 19.84 -0.86 -13.12
CA THR A 37 20.22 0.47 -13.62
C THR A 37 20.09 1.53 -12.53
N ASN A 38 19.02 1.47 -11.73
CA ASN A 38 18.75 2.41 -10.65
C ASN A 38 18.99 1.81 -9.25
N SER A 39 19.92 0.87 -9.12
CA SER A 39 20.18 0.09 -7.89
C SER A 39 20.67 0.91 -6.69
N THR A 40 21.09 2.15 -6.92
CA THR A 40 21.46 3.12 -5.87
C THR A 40 20.23 3.73 -5.20
N GLU A 41 19.14 3.92 -5.94
CA GLU A 41 17.92 4.58 -5.46
C GLU A 41 16.81 3.59 -5.12
N TYR A 42 16.66 2.52 -5.90
CA TYR A 42 15.60 1.52 -5.72
C TYR A 42 16.16 0.16 -5.30
N GLY A 43 15.32 -0.65 -4.69
CA GLY A 43 15.58 -2.03 -4.37
C GLY A 43 14.27 -2.81 -4.35
N GLY A 44 14.35 -4.13 -4.44
CA GLY A 44 13.14 -4.93 -4.62
C GLY A 44 13.43 -6.35 -5.07
N TYR A 45 12.38 -7.04 -5.46
CA TYR A 45 12.46 -8.33 -6.14
C TYR A 45 11.36 -8.42 -7.20
N ALA A 46 11.55 -9.28 -8.20
CA ALA A 46 10.55 -9.59 -9.21
C ALA A 46 10.53 -11.11 -9.43
N ASN A 47 9.35 -11.72 -9.32
CA ASN A 47 9.11 -13.12 -9.65
C ASN A 47 8.03 -13.22 -10.76
N GLN A 48 7.62 -14.44 -11.10
CA GLN A 48 6.66 -14.68 -12.18
C GLN A 48 5.25 -14.11 -11.96
N GLU A 49 4.84 -13.85 -10.72
CA GLU A 49 3.48 -13.42 -10.41
C GLU A 49 3.44 -12.02 -9.79
N VAL A 50 4.49 -11.64 -9.08
CA VAL A 50 4.56 -10.47 -8.23
C VAL A 50 5.96 -9.85 -8.30
N ALA A 51 6.01 -8.55 -8.52
CA ALA A 51 7.18 -7.73 -8.29
C ALA A 51 6.93 -6.70 -7.19
N MET A 52 7.94 -6.48 -6.36
CA MET A 52 7.91 -5.54 -5.25
C MET A 52 9.09 -4.59 -5.36
N ILE A 53 8.82 -3.30 -5.45
CA ILE A 53 9.81 -2.24 -5.60
C ILE A 53 9.66 -1.23 -4.46
N ARG A 54 10.79 -0.83 -3.88
CA ARG A 54 10.89 0.12 -2.76
C ARG A 54 12.12 1.02 -2.94
N VAL A 55 12.13 2.16 -2.27
CA VAL A 55 13.30 3.06 -2.24
C VAL A 55 14.35 2.49 -1.29
N ARG A 56 15.62 2.41 -1.74
CA ARG A 56 16.70 1.70 -1.02
C ARG A 56 17.12 2.40 0.27
N LYS A 57 17.16 3.74 0.29
CA LYS A 57 17.42 4.57 1.48
C LYS A 57 16.40 4.35 2.62
N ASP A 58 15.30 3.70 2.29
CA ASP A 58 14.10 3.62 3.08
C ASP A 58 13.72 2.17 3.41
N LYS A 59 14.59 1.21 3.09
CA LYS A 59 14.38 -0.24 3.24
C LYS A 59 13.94 -0.65 4.65
N ASP A 60 14.46 0.05 5.67
CA ASP A 60 14.28 -0.31 7.09
C ASP A 60 13.18 0.50 7.78
N LYS A 61 12.54 1.44 7.07
CA LYS A 61 11.57 2.34 7.69
C LYS A 61 10.15 1.81 7.50
N TYR A 62 9.48 1.58 8.63
CA TYR A 62 8.21 0.85 8.71
C TYR A 62 7.08 1.43 7.83
N TRP A 63 6.94 2.76 7.72
CA TRP A 63 5.83 3.44 7.02
C TRP A 63 6.01 3.67 5.51
N HIS A 64 7.09 3.17 4.91
CA HIS A 64 7.47 3.62 3.57
C HIS A 64 6.66 2.90 2.50
N PRO A 65 6.13 3.62 1.49
CA PRO A 65 5.33 3.00 0.45
C PRO A 65 6.18 2.04 -0.36
N GLN A 66 5.53 0.99 -0.83
CA GLN A 66 6.06 -0.01 -1.73
C GLN A 66 5.16 -0.09 -2.95
N LEU A 67 5.78 -0.24 -4.12
CA LEU A 67 5.10 -0.58 -5.35
C LEU A 67 4.99 -2.09 -5.42
N GLN A 68 3.75 -2.58 -5.48
CA GLN A 68 3.45 -3.99 -5.72
C GLN A 68 2.85 -4.10 -7.11
N ILE A 69 3.49 -4.89 -7.96
CA ILE A 69 3.04 -5.21 -9.30
C ILE A 69 2.63 -6.67 -9.28
N ARG A 70 1.42 -6.97 -9.76
CA ARG A 70 0.94 -8.33 -9.99
C ARG A 70 0.84 -8.56 -11.49
N ILE A 71 1.34 -9.69 -11.92
CA ILE A 71 1.44 -10.12 -13.31
C ILE A 71 0.50 -11.31 -13.47
N GLU A 72 -0.53 -11.14 -14.27
CA GLU A 72 -1.57 -12.14 -14.54
C GLU A 72 -1.62 -12.40 -16.04
N ASP A 73 -1.78 -13.66 -16.42
CA ASP A 73 -2.07 -14.03 -17.81
C ASP A 73 -3.59 -13.81 -18.04
N ASP A 74 -3.98 -13.39 -19.23
CA ASP A 74 -5.40 -13.21 -19.58
C ASP A 74 -5.96 -14.51 -20.17
N ASP A 75 -6.89 -15.17 -19.45
CA ASP A 75 -7.51 -16.42 -19.89
C ASP A 75 -8.34 -16.25 -21.17
N ASP A 76 -8.89 -15.06 -21.41
CA ASP A 76 -9.71 -14.75 -22.60
C ASP A 76 -8.85 -14.29 -23.79
N HIS A 77 -7.65 -13.77 -23.52
CA HIS A 77 -6.73 -13.22 -24.52
C HIS A 77 -5.27 -13.65 -24.27
N PRO A 78 -4.87 -14.86 -24.70
CA PRO A 78 -3.56 -15.44 -24.39
C PRO A 78 -2.36 -14.65 -24.95
N ASP A 79 -2.60 -13.71 -25.87
CA ASP A 79 -1.57 -12.84 -26.44
C ASP A 79 -1.27 -11.60 -25.57
N TYR A 80 -2.00 -11.40 -24.46
CA TYR A 80 -1.84 -10.24 -23.58
C TYR A 80 -1.52 -10.61 -22.14
N LEU A 81 -0.60 -9.84 -21.57
CA LEU A 81 -0.24 -9.88 -20.16
C LEU A 81 -0.96 -8.74 -19.42
N VAL A 82 -1.66 -9.09 -18.35
CA VAL A 82 -2.35 -8.12 -17.49
C VAL A 82 -1.44 -7.74 -16.32
N VAL A 83 -1.06 -6.47 -16.26
CA VAL A 83 -0.20 -5.95 -15.21
C VAL A 83 -1.01 -5.02 -14.31
N ARG A 84 -1.10 -5.37 -13.02
CA ARG A 84 -1.81 -4.59 -11.99
C ARG A 84 -0.81 -4.04 -10.99
N GLY A 85 -0.69 -2.72 -10.92
CA GLY A 85 0.17 -2.06 -9.95
C GLY A 85 -0.63 -1.38 -8.84
N ILE A 86 -0.13 -1.48 -7.62
CA ILE A 86 -0.65 -0.78 -6.45
C ILE A 86 0.51 -0.15 -5.69
N ILE A 87 0.43 1.15 -5.47
CA ILE A 87 1.41 1.89 -4.65
C ILE A 87 0.77 2.18 -3.30
N GLY A 88 1.42 1.76 -2.22
CA GLY A 88 0.95 2.06 -0.87
C GLY A 88 1.82 1.48 0.23
N PRO A 89 1.53 1.82 1.49
CA PRO A 89 2.23 1.22 2.64
C PRO A 89 2.01 -0.30 2.71
N PRO A 90 2.93 -1.05 3.35
CA PRO A 90 2.74 -2.46 3.67
C PRO A 90 1.40 -2.73 4.37
N SER A 91 0.78 -3.88 4.09
CA SER A 91 -0.47 -4.32 4.74
C SER A 91 -0.35 -4.41 6.26
N ASN A 92 0.84 -4.71 6.77
CA ASN A 92 1.11 -4.91 8.19
C ASN A 92 0.81 -3.67 9.05
N ILE A 93 0.96 -2.46 8.48
CA ILE A 93 0.65 -1.20 9.18
C ILE A 93 -0.84 -1.08 9.45
N TRP A 94 -1.67 -1.43 8.46
CA TRP A 94 -3.12 -1.36 8.61
C TRP A 94 -3.62 -2.40 9.62
N THR A 95 -3.04 -3.59 9.62
CA THR A 95 -3.33 -4.62 10.62
C THR A 95 -2.91 -4.19 12.03
N PHE A 96 -1.77 -3.50 12.15
CA PHE A 96 -1.33 -2.94 13.43
C PHE A 96 -2.32 -1.89 13.98
N PHE A 97 -2.79 -0.96 13.13
CA PHE A 97 -3.81 0.01 13.54
C PHE A 97 -5.15 -0.66 13.88
N ALA A 98 -5.59 -1.64 13.09
CA ALA A 98 -6.79 -2.40 13.38
C ALA A 98 -6.68 -3.13 14.73
N PHE A 99 -5.51 -3.70 15.03
CA PHE A 99 -5.23 -4.31 16.33
C PHE A 99 -5.29 -3.30 17.47
N LEU A 100 -4.68 -2.11 17.32
CA LEU A 100 -4.74 -1.05 18.34
C LEU A 100 -6.17 -0.58 18.61
N TYR A 101 -6.99 -0.38 17.57
CA TYR A 101 -8.40 -0.07 17.75
C TYR A 101 -9.17 -1.22 18.40
N GLY A 102 -8.88 -2.47 18.02
CA GLY A 102 -9.47 -3.65 18.65
C GLY A 102 -9.13 -3.74 20.14
N LEU A 103 -7.87 -3.53 20.50
CA LEU A 103 -7.40 -3.49 21.88
C LEU A 103 -8.07 -2.34 22.65
N SER A 104 -8.17 -1.16 22.04
CA SER A 104 -8.86 -0.01 22.60
C SER A 104 -10.33 -0.29 22.87
N GLY A 105 -11.03 -0.91 21.91
CA GLY A 105 -12.41 -1.33 22.07
C GLY A 105 -12.58 -2.39 23.15
N ALA A 106 -11.67 -3.36 23.22
CA ALA A 106 -11.68 -4.39 24.25
C ALA A 106 -11.52 -3.79 25.65
N ILE A 107 -10.58 -2.86 25.85
CA ILE A 107 -10.40 -2.14 27.12
C ILE A 107 -11.67 -1.35 27.46
N PHE A 108 -12.20 -0.59 26.51
CA PHE A 108 -13.40 0.23 26.70
C PHE A 108 -14.60 -0.62 27.12
N ILE A 109 -14.86 -1.73 26.43
CA ILE A 109 -16.02 -2.58 26.71
C ILE A 109 -15.82 -3.36 28.01
N THR A 110 -14.68 -4.03 28.19
CA THR A 110 -14.48 -4.92 29.35
C THR A 110 -14.25 -4.14 30.63
N LEU A 111 -13.17 -3.34 30.69
CA LEU A 111 -12.83 -2.55 31.88
C LEU A 111 -13.81 -1.40 32.09
N GLY A 112 -14.33 -0.79 31.02
CA GLY A 112 -15.35 0.24 31.16
C GLY A 112 -16.67 -0.30 31.71
N SER A 113 -17.14 -1.48 31.26
CA SER A 113 -18.35 -2.09 31.85
C SER A 113 -18.14 -2.50 33.30
N TYR A 114 -16.97 -3.03 33.63
CA TYR A 114 -16.60 -3.37 35.01
C TYR A 114 -16.57 -2.11 35.89
N ALA A 115 -15.93 -1.04 35.41
CA ALA A 115 -15.84 0.23 36.12
C ALA A 115 -17.21 0.84 36.41
N VAL A 116 -18.10 0.87 35.41
CA VAL A 116 -19.46 1.38 35.59
C VAL A 116 -20.23 0.52 36.60
N SER A 117 -20.08 -0.81 36.51
CA SER A 117 -20.73 -1.73 37.44
C SER A 117 -20.25 -1.53 38.88
N GLU A 118 -18.94 -1.41 39.10
CA GLU A 118 -18.36 -1.13 40.42
C GLU A 118 -18.79 0.24 40.94
N TYR A 119 -18.78 1.26 40.08
CA TYR A 119 -19.22 2.62 40.46
C TYR A 119 -20.68 2.64 40.91
N ILE A 120 -21.57 1.91 40.25
CA ILE A 120 -22.98 1.81 40.64
C ILE A 120 -23.13 1.15 42.02
N VAL A 121 -22.32 0.13 42.32
CA VAL A 121 -22.41 -0.63 43.58
C VAL A 121 -21.74 0.09 44.75
N GLN A 122 -20.56 0.64 44.55
CA GLN A 122 -19.69 1.16 45.61
C GLN A 122 -19.65 2.70 45.66
N GLY A 123 -20.19 3.39 44.65
CA GLY A 123 -20.14 4.86 44.54
C GLY A 123 -18.77 5.41 44.15
N ASN A 124 -17.76 4.56 44.00
CA ASN A 124 -16.42 4.90 43.54
C ASN A 124 -15.85 3.74 42.71
N SER A 125 -15.07 4.04 41.69
CA SER A 125 -14.34 3.05 40.91
C SER A 125 -13.08 3.66 40.32
N VAL A 126 -11.92 3.10 40.68
CA VAL A 126 -10.63 3.50 40.09
C VAL A 126 -10.59 3.12 38.61
N TRP A 127 -11.31 2.06 38.22
CA TRP A 127 -11.35 1.55 36.85
C TRP A 127 -12.08 2.49 35.89
N ILE A 128 -12.78 3.52 36.37
CA ILE A 128 -13.47 4.50 35.50
C ILE A 128 -12.49 5.23 34.57
N TRP A 129 -11.22 5.32 34.98
CA TRP A 129 -10.13 5.86 34.17
C TRP A 129 -9.81 5.01 32.93
N SER A 130 -10.25 3.75 32.86
CA SER A 130 -10.11 2.91 31.66
C SER A 130 -10.83 3.49 30.44
N ILE A 131 -11.95 4.20 30.66
CA ILE A 131 -12.76 4.82 29.61
C ILE A 131 -11.97 5.94 28.89
N PRO A 132 -11.51 7.01 29.57
CA PRO A 132 -10.72 8.05 28.91
C PRO A 132 -9.38 7.52 28.39
N VAL A 133 -8.74 6.55 29.06
CA VAL A 133 -7.50 5.92 28.55
C VAL A 133 -7.75 5.20 27.22
N ALA A 134 -8.83 4.42 27.10
CA ALA A 134 -9.20 3.79 25.85
C ALA A 134 -9.49 4.83 24.75
N LEU A 135 -10.27 5.88 25.07
CA LEU A 135 -10.55 6.95 24.11
C LEU A 135 -9.27 7.67 23.63
N LEU A 136 -8.35 7.94 24.55
CA LEU A 136 -7.05 8.54 24.22
C LEU A 136 -6.19 7.59 23.37
N MET A 137 -6.23 6.28 23.62
CA MET A 137 -5.51 5.31 22.80
C MET A 137 -6.08 5.23 21.39
N ALA A 138 -7.41 5.23 21.24
CA ALA A 138 -8.06 5.32 19.93
C ALA A 138 -7.70 6.62 19.20
N LEU A 139 -7.72 7.76 19.89
CA LEU A 139 -7.32 9.05 19.32
C LEU A 139 -5.85 9.06 18.90
N GLY A 140 -4.96 8.53 19.74
CA GLY A 140 -3.53 8.39 19.42
C GLY A 140 -3.30 7.52 18.19
N THR A 141 -4.05 6.42 18.08
CA THR A 141 -4.05 5.54 16.90
C THR A 141 -4.48 6.29 15.64
N TYR A 142 -5.53 7.11 15.74
CA TYR A 142 -6.00 7.95 14.64
C TYR A 142 -4.95 8.98 14.19
N LEU A 143 -4.35 9.73 15.13
CA LEU A 143 -3.33 10.72 14.83
C LEU A 143 -2.07 10.08 14.23
N ALA A 144 -1.63 8.94 14.75
CA ALA A 144 -0.51 8.19 14.20
C ALA A 144 -0.80 7.71 12.76
N SER A 145 -2.05 7.28 12.49
CA SER A 145 -2.46 6.91 11.13
C SER A 145 -2.38 8.11 10.18
N LEU A 146 -2.82 9.30 10.61
CA LEU A 146 -2.77 10.52 9.80
C LEU A 146 -1.32 10.93 9.49
N TYR A 147 -0.44 10.84 10.48
CA TYR A 147 0.99 11.10 10.31
C TYR A 147 1.64 10.13 9.31
N GLY A 148 1.27 8.85 9.36
CA GLY A 148 1.73 7.84 8.39
C GLY A 148 1.38 8.19 6.94
N HIS A 149 0.18 8.72 6.69
CA HIS A 149 -0.22 9.16 5.35
C HIS A 149 0.63 10.34 4.85
N TYR A 150 0.95 11.28 5.74
CA TYR A 150 1.79 12.43 5.41
C TYR A 150 3.20 12.00 4.99
N LEU A 151 3.82 11.07 5.73
CA LEU A 151 5.15 10.53 5.39
C LEU A 151 5.16 9.81 4.03
N ALA A 152 4.12 9.02 3.75
CA ALA A 152 4.04 8.24 2.52
C ALA A 152 3.98 9.14 1.26
N LYS A 153 3.36 10.33 1.35
CA LYS A 153 3.20 11.25 0.22
C LYS A 153 4.54 11.74 -0.35
N TYR A 154 5.54 11.97 0.50
CA TYR A 154 6.86 12.45 0.07
C TYR A 154 7.61 11.47 -0.83
N GLN A 155 7.27 10.18 -0.75
CA GLN A 155 8.02 9.11 -1.43
C GLN A 155 7.27 8.51 -2.59
N LEU A 156 5.94 8.72 -2.61
CA LEU A 156 5.07 8.34 -3.69
C LEU A 156 5.59 8.86 -5.03
N GLY A 157 6.15 10.07 -5.07
CA GLY A 157 6.73 10.67 -6.28
C GLY A 157 7.89 9.87 -6.89
N ARG A 158 8.77 9.27 -6.07
CA ARG A 158 9.89 8.44 -6.57
C ARG A 158 9.38 7.15 -7.19
N LEU A 159 8.44 6.48 -6.52
CA LEU A 159 7.82 5.27 -7.07
C LEU A 159 7.02 5.57 -8.34
N TYR A 160 6.38 6.74 -8.40
CA TYR A 160 5.67 7.19 -9.60
C TYR A 160 6.64 7.40 -10.78
N HIS A 161 7.82 7.97 -10.52
CA HIS A 161 8.87 8.11 -11.53
C HIS A 161 9.31 6.74 -12.08
N PHE A 162 9.62 5.79 -11.18
CA PHE A 162 9.99 4.44 -11.56
C PHE A 162 8.91 3.75 -12.42
N VAL A 163 7.64 3.87 -12.02
CA VAL A 163 6.54 3.30 -12.81
C VAL A 163 6.47 3.96 -14.19
N ASN A 164 6.60 5.29 -14.28
CA ASN A 164 6.53 5.96 -15.59
C ASN A 164 7.69 5.58 -16.52
N GLU A 165 8.90 5.40 -15.99
CA GLU A 165 10.02 4.92 -16.79
C GLU A 165 9.75 3.50 -17.31
N LEU A 166 9.33 2.61 -16.41
CA LEU A 166 8.95 1.24 -16.77
C LEU A 166 7.82 1.22 -17.81
N LEU A 167 6.80 2.06 -17.64
CA LEU A 167 5.66 2.17 -18.55
C LEU A 167 5.99 2.85 -19.88
N ARG A 168 7.12 3.56 -19.99
CA ARG A 168 7.55 4.19 -21.23
C ARG A 168 8.31 3.23 -22.14
N ASP A 169 9.07 2.34 -21.53
CA ASP A 169 9.95 1.41 -22.24
C ASP A 169 9.22 0.15 -22.75
N ALA A 170 8.05 -0.14 -22.19
CA ALA A 170 7.15 -1.16 -22.72
C ALA A 170 5.92 -0.48 -23.32
N GLU A 171 5.51 -0.91 -24.52
CA GLU A 171 4.35 -0.38 -25.23
C GLU A 171 3.06 -0.81 -24.52
N PHE A 172 2.69 -0.08 -23.46
CA PHE A 172 1.50 -0.39 -22.67
C PHE A 172 0.23 0.23 -23.24
N TYR A 173 -0.85 -0.54 -23.18
CA TYR A 173 -2.20 -0.15 -23.57
C TYR A 173 -3.08 0.01 -22.33
N GLN A 174 -3.92 1.04 -22.33
CA GLN A 174 -4.74 1.41 -21.18
C GLN A 174 -6.08 0.65 -21.15
N ASN A 175 -6.54 0.20 -22.31
CA ASN A 175 -7.78 -0.56 -22.46
C ASN A 175 -7.57 -1.78 -23.36
N SER A 176 -8.22 -2.90 -23.04
CA SER A 176 -8.15 -4.14 -23.85
C SER A 176 -8.69 -3.95 -25.27
N ASP A 177 -9.48 -2.90 -25.50
CA ASP A 177 -10.07 -2.58 -26.81
C ASP A 177 -9.11 -1.82 -27.74
N GLU A 178 -8.10 -1.11 -27.21
CA GLU A 178 -7.07 -0.41 -28.01
C GLU A 178 -6.04 -1.37 -28.62
N ILE A 179 -6.10 -2.65 -28.24
CA ILE A 179 -5.19 -3.71 -28.69
C ILE A 179 -5.76 -4.44 -29.94
N LYS A 180 -6.98 -4.08 -30.36
CA LYS A 180 -7.66 -4.70 -31.52
C LYS A 180 -7.39 -3.98 -32.85
N GLU A 181 -6.60 -2.92 -32.86
CA GLU A 181 -6.21 -2.15 -34.06
C GLU A 181 -4.71 -2.31 -34.35
#